data_AF-A0A938KQX5-F1
#
_entry.id   AF-A0A938KQX5-F1
#
_cell.length_a   1.000
_cell.length_b   1.000
_cell.length_c   1.000
_cell.angle_alpha   90.00
_cell.angle_beta   90.00
_cell.angle_gamma   90.00
#
_symmetry.space_group_name_H-M   'P 1'
#
loop_
_entity.id
_entity.type
_entity.pdbx_description
1 polymer ?
#
loop_
_entity_poly.entity_id
_entity_poly.type
_entity_poly.pdbx_seq_one_letter_code
_entity_poly.pdbx_strand_id
1 'polypeptide(L)' 'MDSNLDQYAVGWGTLALINANLAQLKGRSGLWWFVGSLIGGPVVTFFLALADPVRTESSGEG' A
#
# COMPACT_ATOMS: atom_id res chain seq x y z
N MET A 1 -17.38 -2.23 -26.71
CA MET A 1 -15.99 -2.24 -26.23
C MET A 1 -15.96 -1.53 -24.89
N ASP A 2 -15.13 -2.00 -23.97
CA ASP A 2 -15.56 -2.24 -22.60
C ASP A 2 -15.08 -1.13 -21.67
N SER A 3 -15.61 0.09 -21.87
CA SER A 3 -15.20 1.32 -21.16
C SER A 3 -15.18 1.21 -19.63
N ASN A 4 -16.00 0.34 -19.06
CA ASN A 4 -16.04 0.13 -17.61
C ASN A 4 -14.77 -0.55 -17.10
N LEU A 5 -14.23 -1.55 -17.79
CA LEU A 5 -13.04 -2.29 -17.35
C LEU A 5 -11.81 -1.39 -17.29
N ASP A 6 -11.66 -0.49 -18.25
CA ASP A 6 -10.57 0.50 -18.29
C ASP A 6 -10.65 1.45 -17.08
N GLN A 7 -11.85 1.94 -16.75
CA GLN A 7 -12.05 2.80 -15.59
C GLN A 7 -11.78 2.06 -14.27
N TYR A 8 -12.19 0.79 -14.16
CA TYR A 8 -11.86 -0.05 -13.01
C TYR A 8 -10.36 -0.28 -12.88
N ALA A 9 -9.64 -0.55 -13.98
CA ALA A 9 -8.20 -0.75 -13.96
C ALA A 9 -7.44 0.52 -13.53
N VAL A 10 -7.83 1.69 -14.02
CA VAL A 10 -7.24 2.98 -13.62
C VAL A 10 -7.56 3.30 -12.15
N GLY A 11 -8.81 3.09 -11.72
CA GLY A 11 -9.20 3.26 -10.32
C GLY A 11 -8.43 2.34 -9.38
N TRP A 12 -8.28 1.07 -9.75
CA TRP A 12 -7.52 0.07 -9.01
C TRP A 12 -6.03 0.40 -8.93
N GLY A 13 -5.40 0.77 -10.05
CA GLY A 13 -3.99 1.17 -10.08
C GLY A 13 -3.72 2.41 -9.23
N THR A 14 -4.62 3.39 -9.27
CA THR A 14 -4.54 4.60 -8.44
C THR A 14 -4.64 4.27 -6.96
N LEU A 15 -5.59 3.40 -6.57
CA LEU A 15 -5.73 2.93 -5.19
C LEU A 15 -4.48 2.19 -4.72
N ALA A 16 -3.93 1.27 -5.53
CA ALA A 16 -2.70 0.56 -5.21
C ALA A 16 -1.53 1.52 -4.96
N LEU A 17 -1.44 2.61 -5.74
CA LEU A 17 -0.41 3.64 -5.59
C LEU A 17 -0.58 4.47 -4.30
N ILE A 18 -1.82 4.80 -3.92
CA ILE A 18 -2.11 5.43 -2.63
C ILE A 18 -1.70 4.52 -1.47
N ASN A 19 -2.02 3.22 -1.56
CA ASN A 19 -1.69 2.23 -0.54
C ASN A 19 -0.18 2.04 -0.38
N ALA A 20 0.56 2.09 -1.48
CA ALA A 20 2.01 2.11 -1.47
C ALA A 20 2.58 3.33 -0.72
N ASN A 21 1.98 4.51 -0.92
CA ASN A 21 2.41 5.73 -0.25
C ASN A 21 2.10 5.68 1.26
N LEU A 22 0.93 5.18 1.64
CA LEU A 22 0.57 4.94 3.05
C LEU A 22 1.54 3.97 3.76
N ALA A 23 2.03 2.95 3.04
CA ALA A 23 3.04 2.05 3.60
C ALA A 23 4.37 2.75 3.86
N GLN A 24 4.80 3.64 2.96
CA GLN A 24 6.03 4.42 3.15
C GLN A 24 5.94 5.35 4.36
N LEU A 25 4.79 6.00 4.56
CA LEU A 25 4.54 6.84 5.75
C LEU A 25 4.57 6.05 7.06
N LYS A 26 4.33 4.73 7.00
CA LYS A 26 4.43 3.79 8.13
C LYS A 26 5.83 3.15 8.28
N GLY A 27 6.83 3.59 7.51
CA GLY A 27 8.19 3.03 7.55
C GLY A 27 8.32 1.64 6.91
N ARG A 28 7.37 1.23 6.05
CA ARG A 28 7.40 -0.04 5.31
C ARG A 28 7.73 0.20 3.84
N SER A 29 8.19 -0.84 3.15
CA SER A 29 8.53 -0.73 1.72
C SER A 29 7.29 -0.54 0.84
N GLY A 30 7.08 0.68 0.33
CA GLY A 30 5.94 1.02 -0.53
C GLY A 30 5.80 0.15 -1.76
N LEU A 31 6.91 -0.28 -2.38
CA LEU A 31 6.89 -1.07 -3.62
C LEU A 31 6.31 -2.48 -3.41
N TRP A 32 6.64 -3.13 -2.30
CA TRP A 32 6.06 -4.44 -1.96
C TRP A 32 4.56 -4.33 -1.68
N TRP A 33 4.13 -3.24 -1.02
CA TRP A 33 2.71 -2.97 -0.77
C TRP A 33 1.95 -2.53 -2.03
N PHE A 34 2.62 -1.88 -2.98
CA PHE A 34 2.08 -1.56 -4.30
C PHE A 34 1.76 -2.84 -5.07
N VAL A 35 2.76 -3.70 -5.29
CA VAL A 35 2.61 -4.97 -6.04
C VAL A 35 1.62 -5.90 -5.33
N GLY A 36 1.69 -5.96 -4.00
CA GLY A 36 0.72 -6.69 -3.19
C GLY A 36 -0.71 -6.18 -3.34
N SER A 37 -0.92 -4.86 -3.37
CA SER A 37 -2.25 -4.28 -3.60
C SER A 37 -2.73 -4.46 -5.05
N LEU A 38 -1.81 -4.49 -6.02
CA LEU A 38 -2.15 -4.72 -7.43
C LEU A 38 -2.71 -6.13 -7.65
N ILE A 39 -2.15 -7.13 -6.96
CA ILE A 39 -2.48 -8.56 -7.13
C ILE A 39 -3.54 -9.03 -6.12
N GLY A 40 -3.37 -8.72 -4.84
CA GLY A 40 -4.25 -9.15 -3.75
C GLY A 40 -5.35 -8.15 -3.40
N GLY A 41 -5.33 -6.97 -4.04
CA GLY A 41 -6.39 -5.98 -3.91
C GLY A 41 -6.58 -5.43 -2.51
N PRO A 42 -7.84 -5.07 -2.14
CA PRO A 42 -8.17 -4.46 -0.87
C PRO A 42 -7.75 -5.28 0.35
N VAL A 43 -7.63 -6.61 0.21
CA VAL A 43 -7.27 -7.51 1.32
C VAL A 43 -5.86 -7.21 1.82
N VAL A 44 -4.90 -7.02 0.90
CA VAL A 44 -3.52 -6.67 1.27
C VAL A 44 -3.49 -5.28 1.92
N THR A 45 -4.20 -4.31 1.35
CA THR A 45 -4.33 -2.97 1.91
C THR A 45 -4.96 -2.96 3.30
N PHE A 46 -5.93 -3.84 3.56
CA PHE A 46 -6.59 -3.93 4.86
C PHE A 46 -5.60 -4.32 5.97
N PHE A 47 -4.71 -5.29 5.69
CA PHE A 47 -3.63 -5.63 6.63
C PHE A 47 -2.62 -4.48 6.81
N LEU A 48 -2.33 -3.71 5.75
CA LEU A 48 -1.50 -2.50 5.88
C LEU A 48 -2.14 -1.45 6.79
N ALA A 49 -3.45 -1.25 6.67
CA ALA A 49 -4.18 -0.26 7.46
C ALA A 49 -4.13 -0.60 8.96
N LEU A 50 -4.30 -1.88 9.28
CA LEU A 50 -4.22 -2.41 10.65
C LEU A 50 -2.78 -2.51 11.18
N ALA A 51 -1.78 -2.57 10.30
CA ALA A 51 -0.40 -2.69 10.71
C ALA A 51 0.10 -1.40 11.39
N ASP A 52 0.71 -1.54 12.56
CA ASP A 52 1.39 -0.44 13.22
C ASP A 52 2.58 0.07 12.39
N PRO A 53 2.89 1.37 12.48
CA PRO A 53 4.13 1.92 11.95
C PRO A 53 5.33 1.16 12.49
N VAL A 54 6.32 0.93 11.64
CA VAL A 54 7.60 0.35 12.09
C VAL A 54 8.22 1.35 13.07
N ARG A 55 8.48 0.91 14.31
CA ARG A 55 9.21 1.73 15.26
C ARG A 55 10.64 1.84 14.76
N THR A 56 11.07 3.06 14.46
CA THR A 56 12.49 3.38 14.44
C THR A 56 12.91 3.43 15.91
N GLU A 57 13.54 2.36 16.40
CA GLU A 57 14.30 2.44 17.65
C GLU A 57 15.37 3.52 17.43
N SER A 58 15.11 4.73 17.93
CA SER A 58 16.15 5.69 18.25
C SER A 58 17.07 4.96 19.22
N SER A 59 18.20 4.49 18.71
CA SER A 59 19.33 4.00 19.49
C SER A 59 19.44 4.85 20.75
N GLY A 60 19.19 4.20 21.88
CA GLY A 60 19.32 4.79 23.19
C GLY A 60 20.71 5.38 23.35
N GLU A 61 20.71 6.48 24.08
CA GLU A 61 21.86 7.08 24.74
C GLU A 61 22.68 6.00 25.47
N GLY A 62 24.00 6.09 25.32
CA GLY A 62 25.00 5.25 25.98
C GLY A 62 26.40 5.70 25.59
#